data_AF-A0A5A9EBC6-F1
#
_entry.id   AF-A0A5A9EBC6-F1
#
_cell.length_a   1.000
_cell.length_b   1.000
_cell.length_c   1.000
_cell.angle_alpha   90.00
_cell.angle_beta   90.00
_cell.angle_gamma   90.00
#
_symmetry.space_group_name_H-M   'P 1'
#
loop_
_entity.id
_entity.type
_entity.pdbx_description
1 polymer ?
#
loop_
_entity_poly.entity_id
_entity_poly.type
_entity_poly.pdbx_seq_one_letter_code
_entity_poly.pdbx_strand_id
1 'polypeptide(L)' 'MQRRIEGMRKKLIQTASNYGLNNKRTIKISQELDSLLILIQKKR' A
#
# COMPACT_ATOMS: atom_id res chain seq x y z
N MET A 1 -10.13 0.95 -10.57
CA MET A 1 -9.58 0.31 -9.34
C MET A 1 -8.07 0.10 -9.41
N GLN A 2 -7.54 -0.45 -10.52
CA GLN A 2 -6.09 -0.65 -10.71
C GLN A 2 -5.24 0.63 -10.55
N ARG A 3 -5.69 1.78 -11.07
CA ARG A 3 -4.98 3.07 -10.88
C ARG A 3 -4.78 3.47 -9.41
N ARG A 4 -5.73 3.11 -8.53
CA ARG A 4 -5.64 3.41 -7.09
C ARG A 4 -4.62 2.53 -6.38
N ILE A 5 -4.54 1.25 -6.75
CA ILE A 5 -3.52 0.32 -6.25
C ILE A 5 -2.13 0.83 -6.63
N GLU A 6 -1.96 1.20 -7.90
CA GLU A 6 -0.66 1.64 -8.41
C GLU A 6 -0.20 2.94 -7.76
N GLY A 7 -1.12 3.89 -7.52
CA GLY A 7 -0.85 5.09 -6.73
C GLY A 7 -0.40 4.77 -5.30
N MET A 8 -1.05 3.79 -4.65
CA MET A 8 -0.67 3.38 -3.30
C MET A 8 0.65 2.61 -3.23
N ARG A 9 0.96 1.79 -4.23
CA ARG A 9 2.27 1.14 -4.35
C ARG A 9 3.40 2.16 -4.44
N LYS A 10 3.26 3.16 -5.31
CA LYS A 10 4.23 4.26 -5.43
C LYS A 10 4.40 5.00 -4.09
N LYS A 11 3.29 5.29 -3.42
CA LYS A 11 3.31 5.94 -2.10
C LYS A 11 4.00 5.08 -1.04
N LEU A 12 3.77 3.76 -1.03
CA LEU A 12 4.42 2.82 -0.11
C LEU A 12 5.93 2.80 -0.33
N ILE A 13 6.37 2.64 -1.58
CA ILE A 13 7.79 2.61 -1.95
C ILE A 13 8.47 3.93 -1.54
N GLN A 14 7.85 5.06 -1.85
CA GLN A 14 8.40 6.37 -1.48
C GLN A 14 8.48 6.56 0.04
N THR A 15 7.45 6.14 0.78
CA THR A 15 7.43 6.24 2.25
C THR A 15 8.48 5.32 2.88
N ALA A 16 8.62 4.10 2.36
CA ALA A 16 9.66 3.16 2.78
C ALA A 16 11.06 3.70 2.51
N SER A 17 11.28 4.34 1.35
CA SER A 17 12.56 4.97 1.02
C SER A 17 12.89 6.14 1.96
N ASN A 18 11.89 6.90 2.39
CA ASN A 18 12.11 8.10 3.22
C ASN A 18 12.26 7.78 4.71
N TYR A 19 11.53 6.77 5.21
CA TYR A 19 11.39 6.54 6.65
C TYR A 19 11.79 5.12 7.10
N GLY A 20 12.07 4.22 6.15
CA GLY A 20 12.29 2.80 6.41
C GLY A 20 11.00 1.98 6.49
N LEU A 21 11.16 0.65 6.42
CA LEU A 21 10.05 -0.30 6.40
C LEU A 21 9.31 -0.39 7.75
N ASN A 22 10.03 -0.22 8.86
CA ASN A 22 9.48 -0.34 10.20
C ASN A 22 8.84 0.96 10.72
N ASN A 23 8.84 2.03 9.92
CA ASN A 23 8.18 3.27 10.32
C ASN A 23 6.67 3.07 10.38
N LYS A 24 6.03 3.62 11.42
CA LYS A 24 4.57 3.56 11.59
C LYS A 24 3.79 4.03 10.36
N ARG A 25 4.32 5.03 9.62
CA ARG A 25 3.70 5.55 8.39
C ARG A 25 3.78 4.53 7.25
N THR A 26 4.93 3.89 7.07
CA THR A 26 5.14 2.85 6.05
C THR A 26 4.25 1.65 6.32
N ILE A 27 4.21 1.18 7.58
CA ILE A 27 3.37 0.06 8.00
C ILE A 27 1.89 0.35 7.74
N LYS A 28 1.40 1.54 8.10
CA LYS A 28 0.01 1.92 7.88
C LYS A 28 -0.36 1.90 6.40
N ILE A 29 0.48 2.48 5.53
CA ILE A 29 0.24 2.50 4.08
C ILE A 29 0.28 1.06 3.51
N SER A 30 1.15 0.20 4.03
CA SER A 30 1.21 -1.22 3.64
C SER A 30 -0.08 -1.95 3.97
N GLN A 31 -0.63 -1.75 5.17
CA GLN A 31 -1.88 -2.38 5.61
C GLN A 31 -3.09 -1.90 4.79
N GLU A 32 -3.14 -0.61 4.46
CA GLU A 32 -4.18 -0.05 3.59
C GLU A 32 -4.09 -0.64 2.18
N LEU A 33 -2.88 -0.85 1.65
CA LEU A 33 -2.67 -1.46 0.34
C LEU A 33 -3.12 -2.93 0.33
N ASP A 34 -2.73 -3.71 1.34
CA ASP A 34 -3.16 -5.10 1.49
C ASP A 34 -4.69 -5.23 1.57
N SER A 35 -5.34 -4.36 2.34
CA SER A 35 -6.80 -4.33 2.44
C SER A 35 -7.45 -4.13 1.07
N LEU A 36 -6.91 -3.24 0.23
CA LEU A 36 -7.40 -3.03 -1.12
C LEU A 36 -7.15 -4.22 -2.04
N LEU A 37 -6.01 -4.90 -1.90
CA LEU A 37 -5.70 -6.10 -2.68
C LEU A 37 -6.66 -7.25 -2.34
N ILE A 38 -6.94 -7.47 -1.05
CA ILE A 38 -7.88 -8.49 -0.58
C ILE A 38 -9.29 -8.22 -1.14
N LEU A 39 -9.76 -6.98 -1.11
CA LEU A 39 -11.08 -6.62 -1.66
C LEU A 39 -11.21 -6.95 -3.16
N ILE A 40 -10.11 -6.87 -3.91
CA ILE A 40 -10.09 -7.18 -5.34
C ILE A 40 -10.02 -8.68 -5.56
N GLN A 41 -9.21 -9.40 -4.78
CA GLN A 41 -9.15 -10.86 -4.85
C GLN A 41 -10.50 -11.50 -4.53
N LYS A 42 -11.23 -10.99 -3.53
CA LYS A 42 -12.59 -11.47 -3.18
C LYS A 42 -13.67 -11.14 -4.21
N LYS A 43 -13.41 -10.21 -5.13
CA LYS A 43 -14.34 -9.83 -6.20
C LYS A 43 -14.12 -10.63 -7.50
N ARG A 44 -13.11 -11.48 -7.56
CA ARG A 44 -12.90 -12.46 -8.62
C ARG A 44 -13.49 -13.81 -8.21
#